data_AF-A0A8J5JM61-F1
#
_entry.id   AF-A0A8J5JM61-F1
#
_cell.length_a   1.000
_cell.length_b   1.000
_cell.length_c   1.000
_cell.angle_alpha   90.00
_cell.angle_beta   90.00
_cell.angle_gamma   90.00
#
_symmetry.space_group_name_H-M   'P 1'
#
loop_
_entity.id
_entity.type
_entity.pdbx_description
1 polymer ?
#
loop_
_entity_poly.entity_id
_entity_poly.type
_entity_poly.pdbx_seq_one_letter_code
_entity_poly.pdbx_strand_id
1 'polypeptide(L)'
;MVKSGLEEHRFKEPSDVPRVSQYRLTAHLGSAFVLYSLFLWNALGVTYPAQQIKQVTAQAMKFRKLAHMTKGWVFITALSGALVAGLDAGLVYNSFPKMADRWIPSDLLAFSPTLRNFTENPTTVQFDHRIMVGLGISTLLLYVPTGLAALHQSGSLLTLSFAIWLTHELKHLKKIPK
;
A
#
# COMPACT_ATOMS: atom_id res chain seq x y z
N MET A 1 38.57 6.19 1.90
CA MET A 1 37.42 5.32 1.57
C MET A 1 37.55 4.05 2.40
N VAL A 2 36.64 3.83 3.36
CA VAL A 2 36.71 2.66 4.26
C VAL A 2 36.31 1.43 3.45
N LYS A 3 37.20 0.44 3.34
CA LYS A 3 36.91 -0.83 2.68
C LYS A 3 35.75 -1.49 3.44
N SER A 4 34.67 -1.87 2.75
CA SER A 4 33.42 -2.33 3.39
C SER A 4 33.54 -3.67 4.14
N GLY A 5 34.72 -4.28 4.18
CA GLY A 5 34.94 -5.60 4.80
C GLY A 5 34.25 -6.74 4.04
N LEU A 6 33.46 -6.46 3.00
CA LEU A 6 32.88 -7.46 2.11
C LEU A 6 33.90 -7.78 1.02
N GLU A 7 34.92 -8.55 1.36
CA GLU A 7 35.82 -9.05 0.34
C GLU A 7 35.14 -10.23 -0.37
N GLU A 8 34.99 -10.14 -1.70
CA GLU A 8 34.33 -11.16 -2.55
C GLU A 8 34.93 -12.57 -2.36
N HIS A 9 36.18 -12.67 -1.91
CA HIS A 9 36.86 -13.93 -1.64
C HIS A 9 36.26 -14.73 -0.46
N ARG A 10 35.41 -14.11 0.37
CA ARG A 10 34.82 -14.72 1.58
C ARG A 10 33.53 -15.50 1.34
N PHE A 11 32.90 -15.32 0.19
CA PHE A 11 31.66 -16.01 -0.19
C PHE A 11 31.97 -17.00 -1.32
N LYS A 12 32.43 -18.20 -0.95
CA LYS A 12 32.80 -19.26 -1.91
C LYS A 12 31.63 -20.20 -2.16
N GLU A 13 30.77 -20.40 -1.17
CA GLU A 13 29.61 -21.26 -1.24
C GLU A 13 28.31 -20.43 -1.21
N PRO A 14 27.23 -20.85 -1.91
CA PRO A 14 25.94 -20.16 -1.87
C PRO A 14 25.33 -20.02 -0.46
N SER A 15 25.80 -20.81 0.52
CA SER A 15 25.44 -20.73 1.94
C SER A 15 26.12 -19.58 2.68
N ASP A 16 27.19 -19.01 2.12
CA ASP A 16 27.94 -17.93 2.77
C ASP A 16 27.15 -16.61 2.74
N VAL A 17 26.20 -16.47 1.81
CA VAL A 17 25.31 -15.30 1.73
C VAL A 17 24.18 -15.45 2.75
N PRO A 18 24.09 -14.60 3.78
CA PRO A 18 23.04 -14.70 4.79
C PRO A 18 21.67 -14.34 4.17
N ARG A 19 20.87 -15.36 3.83
CA ARG A 19 19.54 -15.20 3.25
C ARG A 19 18.49 -15.96 4.05
N VAL A 20 17.30 -15.38 4.17
CA VAL A 20 16.13 -16.02 4.79
C VAL A 20 15.17 -16.49 3.71
N SER A 21 14.45 -17.58 3.95
CA SER A 21 13.45 -18.04 2.97
C SER A 21 12.31 -17.02 2.85
N GLN A 22 11.80 -16.86 1.64
CA GLN A 22 10.65 -16.01 1.33
C GLN A 22 9.45 -16.34 2.21
N TYR A 23 9.22 -17.62 2.53
CA TYR A 23 8.15 -18.03 3.44
C TYR A 23 8.31 -17.46 4.84
N ARG A 24 9.54 -17.46 5.38
CA ARG A 24 9.81 -16.90 6.71
C ARG A 24 9.67 -15.39 6.72
N LEU A 25 10.14 -14.72 5.66
CA LEU A 25 10.00 -13.28 5.51
C LEU A 25 8.52 -12.88 5.44
N THR A 26 7.74 -13.55 4.60
CA THR A 26 6.29 -13.32 4.46
C THR A 26 5.54 -13.62 5.76
N ALA A 27 5.86 -14.72 6.45
CA ALA A 27 5.26 -15.04 7.74
C ALA A 27 5.60 -13.99 8.80
N HIS A 28 6.85 -13.51 8.84
CA HIS A 28 7.26 -12.45 9.76
C HIS A 28 6.47 -11.16 9.50
N LEU A 29 6.46 -10.65 8.26
CA LEU A 29 5.70 -9.45 7.91
C LEU A 29 4.21 -9.61 8.21
N GLY A 30 3.62 -10.76 7.85
CA GLY A 30 2.22 -11.06 8.09
C GLY A 30 1.87 -11.03 9.58
N SER A 31 2.69 -11.66 10.42
CA SER A 31 2.51 -11.64 11.87
C SER A 31 2.63 -10.23 12.45
N ALA A 32 3.60 -9.44 11.98
CA ALA A 32 3.78 -8.05 12.39
C ALA A 32 2.55 -7.19 12.02
N PHE A 33 2.02 -7.34 10.81
CA PHE A 33 0.80 -6.64 10.37
C PHE A 33 -0.42 -7.00 11.21
N VAL A 34 -0.60 -8.28 11.54
CA VAL A 34 -1.71 -8.74 12.38
C VAL A 34 -1.59 -8.16 13.78
N LEU A 35 -0.42 -8.28 14.41
CA LEU A 35 -0.19 -7.74 15.76
C LEU A 35 -0.40 -6.23 15.81
N TYR A 36 0.17 -5.50 14.85
CA TYR A 36 -0.03 -4.06 14.75
C TYR A 36 -1.51 -3.69 14.58
N SER A 37 -2.23 -4.38 13.70
CA SER A 37 -3.67 -4.14 13.47
C SER A 37 -4.49 -4.39 14.73
N LEU A 38 -4.16 -5.43 15.51
CA LEU A 38 -4.81 -5.73 16.78
C LEU A 38 -4.53 -4.67 17.83
N PHE A 39 -3.29 -4.23 17.98
CA PHE A 39 -2.94 -3.15 18.92
C PHE A 39 -3.61 -1.84 18.54
N LEU A 40 -3.59 -1.49 17.25
CA LEU A 40 -4.27 -0.30 16.76
C LEU A 40 -5.78 -0.38 17.00
N TRP A 41 -6.41 -1.52 16.72
CA TRP A 41 -7.84 -1.71 16.96
C TRP A 41 -8.20 -1.57 18.45
N ASN A 42 -7.41 -2.17 19.34
CA ASN A 42 -7.61 -2.04 20.78
C ASN A 42 -7.40 -0.60 21.27
N ALA A 43 -6.33 0.06 20.83
CA ALA A 43 -6.06 1.46 21.16
C ALA A 43 -7.21 2.38 20.71
N LEU A 44 -7.72 2.19 19.50
CA LEU A 44 -8.88 2.94 19.01
C LEU A 44 -10.15 2.64 19.83
N GLY A 45 -10.36 1.39 20.23
CA GLY A 45 -11.51 1.01 21.07
C GLY A 45 -11.49 1.68 22.44
N VAL A 46 -10.30 1.94 23.01
CA VAL A 46 -10.13 2.64 24.28
C VAL A 46 -10.23 4.15 24.12
N THR A 47 -9.54 4.74 23.14
CA THR A 47 -9.48 6.20 22.94
C THR A 47 -10.75 6.77 22.34
N TYR A 48 -11.44 6.01 21.48
CA TYR A 48 -12.64 6.42 20.76
C TYR A 48 -13.74 5.37 20.96
N PRO A 49 -14.37 5.32 22.15
CA PRO A 49 -15.44 4.37 22.43
C PRO A 49 -16.57 4.54 21.42
N ALA A 50 -17.01 3.43 20.84
CA ALA A 50 -18.02 3.43 19.78
C ALA A 50 -19.34 4.03 20.27
N GLN A 51 -19.82 5.06 19.57
CA GLN A 51 -21.18 5.56 19.79
C GLN A 51 -22.20 4.49 19.40
N GLN A 52 -23.23 4.31 20.23
CA GLN A 52 -24.32 3.37 19.95
C GLN A 52 -25.23 3.91 18.83
N ILE A 53 -24.90 3.56 17.59
CA ILE A 53 -25.75 3.86 16.43
C ILE A 53 -26.89 2.83 16.38
N LYS A 54 -28.12 3.27 16.69
CA LYS A 54 -29.31 2.39 16.74
C LYS A 54 -29.84 1.98 15.37
N GLN A 55 -29.64 2.80 14.34
CA GLN A 55 -30.11 2.54 12.98
C GLN A 55 -28.99 2.82 11.98
N VAL A 56 -28.71 1.85 11.12
CA VAL A 56 -27.68 1.92 10.08
C VAL A 56 -28.35 1.72 8.74
N THR A 57 -28.08 2.61 7.78
CA THR A 57 -28.63 2.49 6.44
C THR A 57 -28.02 1.29 5.69
N ALA A 58 -28.75 0.73 4.72
CA ALA A 58 -28.22 -0.36 3.87
C ALA A 58 -26.93 0.05 3.13
N GLN A 59 -26.80 1.32 2.75
CA GLN A 59 -25.60 1.86 2.12
C GLN A 59 -24.40 1.90 3.08
N ALA A 60 -24.61 2.28 4.34
CA ALA A 60 -23.56 2.23 5.36
C ALA A 60 -23.11 0.79 5.65
N MET A 61 -24.02 -0.19 5.62
CA MET A 61 -23.66 -1.61 5.75
C MET A 61 -22.84 -2.11 4.55
N LYS A 62 -23.21 -1.73 3.32
CA LYS A 62 -22.40 -2.01 2.12
C LYS A 62 -21.02 -1.39 2.20
N PHE A 63 -20.93 -0.13 2.64
CA PHE A 63 -19.66 0.57 2.84
C PHE A 63 -18.79 -0.12 3.89
N ARG A 64 -19.36 -0.52 5.03
CA ARG A 64 -18.65 -1.27 6.07
C ARG A 64 -18.10 -2.58 5.51
N LYS A 65 -18.91 -3.34 4.77
CA LYS A 65 -18.45 -4.58 4.11
C LYS A 65 -17.28 -4.29 3.18
N LEU A 66 -17.42 -3.29 2.31
CA LEU A 66 -16.35 -2.88 1.39
C LEU A 66 -15.08 -2.50 2.14
N ALA A 67 -15.17 -1.71 3.21
CA ALA A 67 -14.01 -1.31 4.02
C ALA A 67 -13.29 -2.52 4.63
N HIS A 68 -14.02 -3.54 5.11
CA HIS A 68 -13.40 -4.78 5.59
C HIS A 68 -12.75 -5.58 4.45
N MET A 69 -13.39 -5.66 3.29
CA MET A 69 -12.82 -6.35 2.12
C MET A 69 -11.57 -5.66 1.60
N THR A 70 -11.56 -4.33 1.51
CA THR A 70 -10.37 -3.55 1.11
C THR A 70 -9.21 -3.76 2.07
N LYS A 71 -9.45 -3.80 3.40
CA LYS A 71 -8.41 -4.13 4.38
C LYS A 71 -7.83 -5.53 4.15
N GLY A 72 -8.68 -6.52 3.89
CA GLY A 72 -8.25 -7.87 3.55
C GLY A 72 -7.42 -7.91 2.26
N TRP A 73 -7.85 -7.18 1.24
CA TRP A 73 -7.11 -7.08 -0.03
C TRP A 73 -5.73 -6.46 0.16
N VAL A 74 -5.64 -5.33 0.88
CA VAL A 74 -4.36 -4.67 1.22
C VAL A 74 -3.43 -5.63 1.96
N PHE A 75 -3.95 -6.42 2.90
CA PHE A 75 -3.16 -7.41 3.62
C PHE A 75 -2.59 -8.48 2.68
N ILE A 76 -3.40 -9.04 1.78
CA ILE A 76 -2.93 -10.01 0.78
C ILE A 76 -1.88 -9.38 -0.15
N THR A 77 -2.06 -8.12 -0.58
CA THR A 77 -1.08 -7.36 -1.38
C THR A 77 0.26 -7.20 -0.67
N ALA A 78 0.23 -6.91 0.64
CA ALA A 78 1.44 -6.81 1.45
C ALA A 78 2.16 -8.16 1.55
N LEU A 79 1.43 -9.27 1.73
CA LEU A 79 2.02 -10.61 1.78
C LEU A 79 2.66 -11.02 0.44
N SER A 80 2.03 -10.71 -0.70
CA SER A 80 2.66 -10.99 -1.99
C SER A 80 3.90 -10.12 -2.22
N GLY A 81 3.90 -8.87 -1.73
CA GLY A 81 5.09 -8.01 -1.75
C GLY A 81 6.24 -8.59 -0.93
N ALA A 82 5.96 -9.23 0.21
CA ALA A 82 6.99 -9.94 0.97
C ALA A 82 7.54 -11.17 0.24
N LEU A 83 6.72 -11.88 -0.55
CA LEU A 83 7.20 -12.94 -1.42
C LEU A 83 8.11 -12.38 -2.52
N VAL A 84 7.72 -11.24 -3.14
CA VAL A 84 8.56 -10.55 -4.13
C VAL A 84 9.92 -10.18 -3.55
N ALA A 85 9.93 -9.61 -2.34
CA ALA A 85 11.17 -9.24 -1.65
C ALA A 85 12.01 -10.47 -1.27
N GLY A 86 11.38 -11.55 -0.80
CA GLY A 86 12.09 -12.75 -0.36
C GLY A 86 12.68 -13.58 -1.50
N LEU A 87 12.15 -13.45 -2.71
CA LEU A 87 12.66 -14.12 -3.91
C LEU A 87 13.59 -13.23 -4.75
N ASP A 88 13.86 -12.00 -4.32
CA ASP A 88 14.48 -10.96 -5.14
C ASP A 88 13.78 -10.79 -6.51
N ALA A 89 12.48 -11.12 -6.57
CA ALA A 89 11.70 -11.15 -7.79
C ALA A 89 11.55 -9.76 -8.44
N GLY A 90 11.75 -8.70 -7.64
CA GLY A 90 11.82 -7.32 -8.12
C GLY A 90 12.87 -7.10 -9.20
N LEU A 91 13.94 -7.91 -9.22
CA LEU A 91 15.08 -7.77 -10.13
C LEU A 91 14.89 -8.48 -11.48
N VAL A 92 13.88 -9.35 -11.61
CA VAL A 92 13.68 -10.20 -12.79
C VAL A 92 13.20 -9.38 -13.98
N TYR A 93 12.10 -8.63 -13.80
CA TYR A 93 11.61 -7.70 -14.81
C TYR A 93 11.61 -6.27 -14.28
N ASN A 94 12.55 -5.45 -14.76
CA ASN A 94 12.75 -4.08 -14.28
C ASN A 94 11.94 -3.02 -15.03
N SER A 95 11.19 -3.39 -16.07
CA SER A 95 10.28 -2.47 -16.77
C SER A 95 8.87 -2.50 -16.17
N PHE A 96 8.10 -1.44 -16.40
CA PHE A 96 6.69 -1.29 -16.02
C PHE A 96 5.98 -0.38 -17.05
N PRO A 97 4.71 -0.63 -17.44
CA PRO A 97 3.80 -1.66 -16.93
C PRO A 97 4.02 -3.06 -17.52
N LYS A 98 4.73 -3.16 -18.64
CA LYS A 98 5.11 -4.45 -19.25
C LYS A 98 6.20 -5.14 -18.42
N MET A 99 6.37 -6.43 -18.62
CA MET A 99 7.47 -7.24 -18.09
C MET A 99 8.44 -7.53 -19.25
N ALA A 100 9.49 -6.71 -19.32
CA ALA A 100 10.33 -6.52 -20.51
C ALA A 100 9.50 -6.06 -21.73
N ASP A 101 9.56 -6.82 -22.81
CA ASP A 101 8.86 -6.62 -24.08
C ASP A 101 7.43 -7.18 -24.09
N ARG A 102 7.02 -7.92 -23.04
CA ARG A 102 5.75 -8.67 -22.99
C ARG A 102 4.82 -8.16 -21.89
N TRP A 103 3.51 -8.29 -22.10
CA TRP A 103 2.51 -8.04 -21.05
C TRP A 103 2.33 -9.23 -20.12
N ILE A 104 2.45 -10.44 -20.67
CA ILE A 104 2.34 -11.71 -19.95
C ILE A 104 3.63 -12.49 -20.25
N PRO A 105 4.51 -12.72 -19.26
CA PRO A 105 5.69 -13.56 -19.42
C PRO A 105 5.32 -15.00 -19.78
N SER A 106 6.16 -15.69 -20.56
CA SER A 106 5.90 -17.07 -20.97
C SER A 106 6.27 -18.12 -19.90
N ASP A 107 7.00 -17.71 -18.89
CA ASP A 107 7.59 -18.52 -17.82
C ASP A 107 6.74 -18.53 -16.53
N LEU A 108 5.50 -18.00 -16.57
CA LEU A 108 4.59 -17.95 -15.41
C LEU A 108 4.24 -19.31 -14.80
N LEU A 109 4.29 -20.39 -15.58
CA LEU A 109 3.98 -21.75 -15.13
C LEU A 109 5.16 -22.71 -15.34
N ALA A 110 6.38 -22.19 -15.32
CA ALA A 110 7.59 -22.98 -15.57
C ALA A 110 7.84 -24.07 -14.52
N PHE A 111 7.36 -23.92 -13.28
CA PHE A 111 7.64 -24.86 -12.19
C PHE A 111 6.54 -25.92 -12.06
N SER A 112 6.93 -27.13 -11.66
CA SER A 112 6.02 -28.24 -11.34
C SER A 112 6.14 -28.65 -9.86
N PRO A 113 5.02 -28.94 -9.16
CA PRO A 113 3.63 -28.74 -9.58
C PRO A 113 3.28 -27.25 -9.77
N THR A 114 2.20 -26.98 -10.51
CA THR A 114 1.79 -25.62 -10.92
C THR A 114 1.64 -24.66 -9.75
N LEU A 115 1.20 -25.13 -8.58
CA LEU A 115 1.03 -24.32 -7.37
C LEU A 115 2.33 -23.67 -6.87
N ARG A 116 3.49 -24.29 -7.13
CA ARG A 116 4.79 -23.71 -6.73
C ARG A 116 5.08 -22.39 -7.42
N ASN A 117 4.52 -22.15 -8.61
CA ASN A 117 4.75 -20.89 -9.32
C ASN A 117 4.27 -19.68 -8.50
N PHE A 118 3.15 -19.80 -7.79
CA PHE A 118 2.58 -18.68 -7.02
C PHE A 118 3.39 -18.29 -5.77
N THR A 119 4.39 -19.08 -5.37
CA THR A 119 5.18 -18.80 -4.15
C THR A 119 6.69 -18.91 -4.32
N GLU A 120 7.15 -19.58 -5.38
CA GLU A 120 8.57 -19.88 -5.62
C GLU A 120 9.05 -19.42 -7.00
N ASN A 121 8.16 -19.20 -7.98
CA ASN A 121 8.56 -18.66 -9.28
C ASN A 121 8.61 -17.13 -9.19
N PRO A 122 9.80 -16.53 -9.29
CA PRO A 122 9.96 -15.08 -9.16
C PRO A 122 9.12 -14.29 -10.17
N THR A 123 9.02 -14.78 -11.41
CA THR A 123 8.24 -14.12 -12.47
C THR A 123 6.76 -14.06 -12.13
N THR A 124 6.19 -15.20 -11.70
CA THR A 124 4.77 -15.30 -11.33
C THR A 124 4.46 -14.46 -10.11
N VAL A 125 5.28 -14.55 -9.07
CA VAL A 125 5.12 -13.76 -7.85
C VAL A 125 5.17 -12.25 -8.14
N GLN A 126 6.12 -11.81 -8.98
CA GLN A 126 6.21 -10.41 -9.40
C GLN A 126 5.00 -9.98 -10.23
N PHE A 127 4.54 -10.81 -11.17
CA PHE A 127 3.36 -10.55 -12.00
C PHE A 127 2.10 -10.41 -11.15
N ASP A 128 1.81 -11.38 -10.29
CA ASP A 128 0.62 -11.40 -9.43
C ASP A 128 0.58 -10.20 -8.48
N HIS A 129 1.73 -9.84 -7.90
CA HIS A 129 1.83 -8.66 -7.05
C HIS A 129 1.48 -7.37 -7.82
N ARG A 130 2.02 -7.19 -9.03
CA ARG A 130 1.74 -6.01 -9.88
C ARG A 130 0.27 -5.90 -10.23
N ILE A 131 -0.36 -7.01 -10.62
CA ILE A 131 -1.79 -7.04 -10.94
C ILE A 131 -2.63 -6.69 -9.73
N MET A 132 -2.31 -7.26 -8.56
CA MET A 132 -3.05 -7.00 -7.33
C MET A 132 -2.93 -5.54 -6.86
N VAL A 133 -1.75 -4.92 -7.00
CA VAL A 133 -1.54 -3.48 -6.75
C VAL A 133 -2.40 -2.65 -7.70
N GLY A 134 -2.37 -2.97 -9.01
CA GLY A 134 -3.19 -2.29 -10.01
C GLY A 134 -4.69 -2.34 -9.68
N LEU A 135 -5.21 -3.54 -9.39
CA LEU A 135 -6.61 -3.73 -8.99
C LEU A 135 -6.96 -2.99 -7.70
N GLY A 136 -6.05 -2.96 -6.72
CA GLY A 136 -6.23 -2.22 -5.48
C GLY A 136 -6.35 -0.72 -5.71
N ILE A 137 -5.44 -0.14 -6.51
CA ILE A 137 -5.47 1.28 -6.87
C ILE A 137 -6.75 1.61 -7.65
N SER A 138 -7.09 0.83 -8.67
CA SER A 138 -8.32 1.03 -9.45
C SER A 138 -9.57 0.95 -8.58
N THR A 139 -9.63 0.02 -7.63
CA THR A 139 -10.77 -0.08 -6.69
C THR A 139 -10.90 1.20 -5.87
N LEU A 140 -9.80 1.73 -5.33
CA LEU A 140 -9.82 2.98 -4.57
C LEU A 140 -10.24 4.17 -5.44
N LEU A 141 -9.69 4.30 -6.65
CA LEU A 141 -10.01 5.42 -7.55
C LEU A 141 -11.46 5.41 -8.05
N LEU A 142 -12.04 4.21 -8.26
CA LEU A 142 -13.39 4.07 -8.78
C LEU A 142 -14.47 4.14 -7.68
N TYR A 143 -14.16 3.71 -6.45
CA TYR A 143 -15.11 3.72 -5.33
C TYR A 143 -14.96 4.90 -4.37
N VAL A 144 -13.78 5.53 -4.29
CA VAL A 144 -13.60 6.81 -3.61
C VAL A 144 -13.82 7.90 -4.66
N PRO A 145 -14.88 8.72 -4.57
CA PRO A 145 -15.11 9.79 -5.53
C PRO A 145 -14.01 10.84 -5.40
N THR A 146 -12.96 10.67 -6.20
CA THR A 146 -11.80 11.58 -6.26
C THR A 146 -12.22 13.01 -6.57
N GLY A 147 -13.30 13.19 -7.35
CA GLY A 147 -13.92 14.50 -7.57
C GLY A 147 -14.40 15.17 -6.28
N LEU A 148 -14.95 14.42 -5.32
CA LEU A 148 -15.39 14.97 -4.03
C LEU A 148 -14.20 15.32 -3.13
N ALA A 149 -13.15 14.49 -3.15
CA ALA A 149 -11.89 14.78 -2.45
C ALA A 149 -11.19 16.03 -3.04
N ALA A 150 -11.17 16.17 -4.36
CA ALA A 150 -10.65 17.34 -5.06
C ALA A 150 -11.48 18.59 -4.76
N LEU A 151 -12.82 18.48 -4.75
CA LEU A 151 -13.72 19.59 -4.39
C LEU A 151 -13.50 20.09 -2.96
N HIS A 152 -13.24 19.19 -2.01
CA HIS A 152 -12.91 19.56 -0.63
C HIS A 152 -11.57 20.32 -0.53
N GLN A 153 -10.55 19.87 -1.26
CA GLN A 153 -9.26 20.57 -1.32
C GLN A 153 -9.37 21.94 -2.00
N SER A 154 -10.12 22.04 -3.10
CA SER A 154 -10.35 23.31 -3.79
C SER A 154 -11.18 24.29 -2.96
N GLY A 155 -12.17 23.81 -2.21
CA GLY A 155 -12.96 24.64 -1.30
C GLY A 155 -12.11 25.28 -0.21
N SER A 156 -11.22 24.50 0.41
CA SER A 156 -10.29 24.99 1.45
C SER A 156 -9.35 26.09 0.92
N LEU A 157 -8.84 25.93 -0.31
CA LEU A 157 -7.99 26.93 -0.99
C LEU A 157 -8.74 28.24 -1.29
N LEU A 158 -10.01 28.15 -1.72
CA LEU A 158 -10.84 29.32 -1.98
C LEU A 158 -11.13 30.09 -0.69
N THR A 159 -11.51 29.40 0.39
CA THR A 159 -11.74 30.03 1.69
C THR A 159 -10.48 30.71 2.22
N LEU A 160 -9.32 30.05 2.13
CA LEU A 160 -8.05 30.63 2.54
C LEU A 160 -7.69 31.87 1.70
N SER A 161 -7.82 31.77 0.37
CA SER A 161 -7.56 32.89 -0.54
C SER A 161 -8.45 34.08 -0.25
N PHE A 162 -9.74 33.84 0.03
CA PHE A 162 -10.69 34.90 0.38
C PHE A 162 -10.35 35.54 1.74
N ALA A 163 -9.96 34.76 2.74
CA ALA A 163 -9.55 35.29 4.04
C ALA A 163 -8.29 36.16 3.96
N ILE A 164 -7.30 35.73 3.16
CA ILE A 164 -6.09 36.52 2.90
C ILE A 164 -6.42 37.81 2.15
N TRP A 165 -7.26 37.73 1.12
CA TRP A 165 -7.70 38.93 0.40
C TRP A 165 -8.47 39.89 1.31
N LEU A 166 -9.42 39.40 2.12
CA LEU A 166 -10.20 40.22 3.03
C LEU A 166 -9.30 40.92 4.06
N THR A 167 -8.37 40.20 4.68
CA THR A 167 -7.41 40.81 5.62
C THR A 167 -6.50 41.83 4.92
N HIS A 168 -6.13 41.57 3.67
CA HIS A 168 -5.43 42.56 2.84
C HIS A 168 -6.27 43.82 2.60
N GLU A 169 -7.56 43.71 2.26
CA GLU A 169 -8.42 44.88 2.04
C GLU A 169 -8.66 45.67 3.33
N LEU A 170 -8.91 44.98 4.45
CA LEU A 170 -9.17 45.60 5.74
C LEU A 170 -8.02 46.48 6.23
N LYS A 171 -6.77 46.21 5.80
CA LYS A 171 -5.61 47.05 6.14
C LYS A 171 -5.69 48.47 5.56
N HIS A 172 -6.48 48.66 4.51
CA HIS A 172 -6.65 49.97 3.85
C HIS A 172 -7.76 50.81 4.49
N LEU A 173 -8.52 50.25 5.43
CA LEU A 173 -9.54 50.98 6.15
C LEU A 173 -8.88 51.99 7.11
N LYS A 174 -9.16 53.27 6.88
CA LYS A 174 -8.77 54.34 7.80
C LYS A 174 -9.74 54.37 8.98
N LYS A 175 -9.20 54.37 10.19
CA LYS A 175 -9.99 54.46 11.42
C LYS A 175 -10.64 55.85 11.50
N ILE A 176 -11.97 55.92 11.49
CA ILE A 176 -12.69 57.17 11.71
C ILE A 176 -12.65 57.46 13.21
N PRO A 177 -12.07 58.59 13.66
CA PRO A 177 -12.12 58.98 15.06
C PRO A 177 -13.57 59.25 15.48
N LYS A 178 -13.96 58.75 16.66
CA LYS A 178 -15.27 59.03 17.28
C LYS A 178 -15.28 60.43 17.86
#